data_AF-A0A5C2RZD4-F1
#
_entry.id   AF-A0A5C2RZD4-F1
#
_cell.length_a   1.000
_cell.length_b   1.000
_cell.length_c   1.000
_cell.angle_alpha   90.00
_cell.angle_beta   90.00
_cell.angle_gamma   90.00
#
_symmetry.space_group_name_H-M   'P 1'
#
loop_
_entity.id
_entity.type
_entity.pdbx_description
1 polymer ?
#
loop_
_entity_poly.entity_id
_entity_poly.type
_entity_poly.pdbx_seq_one_letter_code
_entity_poly.pdbx_strand_id
1 'polypeptide(L)'
;MSTCRFLYREGGRMLLQNPVRLWTQRRLRSFLIFLYHAPHSRPHHLRDLSLSNCGVLPPTLAQWLGRICPLMTRLESLSITSDSEEMLHSDMSLVFALAKLESLQQLSLYRSGERVCTLLQLLHAPLKTITLSWHGDNSDADYNYWKTIDEDDWPSCHPTILLENFAETLEELTCAWWLTTEDYIRPHKTFPRLHRLIVDISKISKQFRGFLCLQGAKSDCT
;
A
#
# COMPACT_ATOMS: atom_id res chain seq x y z
N MET A 1 29.39 -5.84 30.37
CA MET A 1 29.33 -4.46 29.83
C MET A 1 27.89 -3.98 29.86
N SER A 2 27.52 -3.19 30.86
CA SER A 2 26.22 -2.53 30.90
C SER A 2 26.28 -1.29 30.03
N THR A 3 25.82 -1.39 28.79
CA THR A 3 25.53 -0.19 27.99
C THR A 3 24.50 0.66 28.75
N CYS A 4 24.62 1.99 28.62
CA CYS A 4 23.79 2.94 29.35
C CYS A 4 22.29 2.62 29.16
N ARG A 5 21.59 2.25 30.26
CA ARG A 5 20.15 1.89 30.24
C ARG A 5 19.29 2.98 29.61
N PHE A 6 19.68 4.24 29.76
CA PHE A 6 19.02 5.38 29.15
C PHE A 6 19.06 5.30 27.61
N LEU A 7 20.24 5.07 27.03
CA LEU A 7 20.39 4.92 25.58
C LEU A 7 19.62 3.71 25.05
N TYR A 8 19.53 2.63 25.82
CA TYR A 8 18.74 1.46 25.41
C TYR A 8 17.23 1.76 25.33
N ARG A 9 16.73 2.63 26.21
CA ARG A 9 15.31 3.03 26.27
C ARG A 9 14.99 4.12 25.26
N GLU A 10 15.71 5.24 25.30
CA GLU A 10 15.43 6.41 24.47
C GLU A 10 16.00 6.27 23.06
N GLY A 11 17.12 5.55 22.89
CA GLY A 11 17.74 5.36 21.57
C GLY A 11 16.81 4.65 20.60
N GLY A 12 16.05 3.66 21.06
CA GLY A 12 15.07 2.98 20.22
C GLY A 12 13.97 3.92 19.71
N ARG A 13 13.52 4.85 20.55
CA ARG A 13 12.54 5.88 20.16
C ARG A 13 13.13 6.84 19.12
N MET A 14 14.34 7.33 19.33
CA MET A 14 15.01 8.26 18.40
C MET A 14 15.26 7.60 17.03
N LEU A 15 15.60 6.31 17.01
CA LEU A 15 15.80 5.57 15.76
C LEU A 15 14.51 5.43 14.95
N LEU A 16 13.38 5.17 15.63
CA LEU A 16 12.08 4.94 14.99
C LEU A 16 11.35 6.22 14.55
N GLN A 17 11.83 7.40 14.98
CA GLN A 17 11.34 8.68 14.48
C GLN A 17 11.77 8.96 13.03
N ASN A 18 12.81 8.30 12.55
CA ASN A 18 13.28 8.43 11.17
C ASN A 18 12.64 7.34 10.29
N PRO A 19 12.47 7.59 8.98
CA PRO A 19 11.99 6.57 8.04
C PRO A 19 12.83 5.29 8.09
N VAL A 20 12.16 4.16 8.33
CA VAL A 20 12.81 2.85 8.41
C VAL A 20 12.71 2.16 7.04
N ARG A 21 13.85 1.96 6.39
CA ARG A 21 13.94 1.29 5.08
C ARG A 21 14.56 -0.09 5.22
N LEU A 22 13.80 -1.14 4.87
CA LEU A 22 14.20 -2.53 4.98
C LEU A 22 14.19 -3.17 3.60
N TRP A 23 15.32 -3.73 3.19
CA TRP A 23 15.66 -4.05 1.79
C TRP A 23 15.85 -5.55 1.58
N THR A 24 15.73 -6.32 2.68
CA THR A 24 15.95 -7.76 2.71
C THR A 24 15.11 -8.36 3.83
N GLN A 25 14.68 -9.60 3.66
CA GLN A 25 14.00 -10.35 4.71
C GLN A 25 14.84 -10.49 5.99
N ARG A 26 16.17 -10.58 5.86
CA ARG A 26 17.08 -10.62 7.03
C ARG A 26 16.99 -9.36 7.86
N ARG A 27 16.97 -8.18 7.22
CA ARG A 27 16.79 -6.89 7.92
C ARG A 27 15.40 -6.78 8.53
N LEU A 28 14.36 -7.22 7.82
CA LEU A 28 13.00 -7.29 8.35
C LEU A 28 12.94 -8.15 9.62
N ARG A 29 13.52 -9.35 9.60
CA ARG A 29 13.58 -10.24 10.76
C ARG A 29 14.28 -9.58 11.95
N SER A 30 15.47 -9.00 11.75
CA SER A 30 16.18 -8.29 12.83
C SER A 30 15.38 -7.11 13.37
N PHE A 31 14.69 -6.38 12.50
CA PHE A 31 13.84 -5.27 12.89
C PHE A 31 12.63 -5.73 13.73
N LEU A 32 11.96 -6.82 13.32
CA LEU A 32 10.85 -7.38 14.09
C LEU A 32 11.30 -7.92 15.45
N ILE A 33 12.47 -8.55 15.55
CA ILE A 33 13.07 -8.92 16.84
C ILE A 33 13.27 -7.68 17.71
N PHE A 34 13.83 -6.61 17.13
CA PHE A 34 14.03 -5.35 17.83
C PHE A 34 12.69 -4.77 18.34
N LEU A 35 11.63 -4.75 17.53
CA LEU A 35 10.31 -4.29 17.96
C LEU A 35 9.72 -5.19 19.06
N TYR A 36 9.86 -6.51 18.90
CA TYR A 36 9.30 -7.51 19.80
C TYR A 36 9.86 -7.45 21.22
N HIS A 37 11.13 -7.04 21.39
CA HIS A 37 11.74 -6.90 22.71
C HIS A 37 11.13 -5.78 23.59
N ALA A 38 10.30 -4.90 23.02
CA ALA A 38 9.54 -3.91 23.78
C ALA A 38 8.20 -3.59 23.06
N PRO A 39 7.25 -4.53 23.05
CA PRO A 39 6.12 -4.54 22.11
C PRO A 39 5.13 -3.39 22.33
N HIS A 40 5.05 -2.84 23.54
CA HIS A 40 4.17 -1.69 23.86
C HIS A 40 4.86 -0.33 23.72
N SER A 41 6.16 -0.29 23.48
CA SER A 41 6.92 0.96 23.39
C SER A 41 7.48 1.19 22.00
N ARG A 42 8.21 0.23 21.44
CA ARG A 42 8.92 0.44 20.18
C ARG A 42 7.96 0.56 18.98
N PRO A 43 7.03 -0.37 18.72
CA PRO A 43 6.12 -0.26 17.58
C PRO A 43 5.34 1.06 17.53
N HIS A 44 4.95 1.59 18.69
CA HIS A 44 4.22 2.86 18.82
C HIS A 44 5.02 4.10 18.37
N HIS A 45 6.34 4.01 18.25
CA HIS A 45 7.17 5.13 17.80
C HIS A 45 7.45 5.10 16.29
N LEU A 46 7.13 4.01 15.60
CA LEU A 46 7.35 3.88 14.16
C LEU A 46 6.33 4.74 13.39
N ARG A 47 6.82 5.63 12.54
CA ARG A 47 6.01 6.54 11.71
C ARG A 47 6.01 6.21 10.23
N ASP A 48 7.15 5.76 9.73
CA ASP A 48 7.38 5.50 8.31
C ASP A 48 8.15 4.18 8.16
N LEU A 49 7.54 3.26 7.41
CA LEU A 49 8.10 1.95 7.11
C LEU A 49 8.10 1.72 5.60
N SER A 50 9.27 1.47 5.05
CA SER A 50 9.46 1.07 3.66
C SER A 50 10.07 -0.33 3.60
N LEU A 51 9.37 -1.23 2.91
CA LEU A 51 9.76 -2.61 2.65
C LEU A 51 10.07 -2.74 1.16
N SER A 52 11.30 -3.11 0.85
CA SER A 52 11.78 -3.37 -0.50
C SER A 52 12.51 -4.71 -0.53
N ASN A 53 12.42 -5.39 -1.67
CA ASN A 53 13.06 -6.66 -1.98
C ASN A 53 12.83 -7.72 -0.88
N CYS A 54 11.62 -7.73 -0.31
CA CYS A 54 11.19 -8.74 0.64
C CYS A 54 10.58 -9.98 -0.03
N GLY A 55 9.94 -9.83 -1.20
CA GLY A 55 9.28 -10.94 -1.92
C GLY A 55 8.34 -11.76 -1.04
N VAL A 56 8.20 -13.04 -1.37
CA VAL A 56 7.49 -14.02 -0.52
C VAL A 56 8.22 -14.21 0.82
N LEU A 57 7.54 -13.90 1.92
CA LEU A 57 8.06 -14.05 3.26
C LEU A 57 7.97 -15.52 3.73
N PRO A 58 8.95 -16.02 4.49
CA PRO A 58 8.80 -17.27 5.23
C PRO A 58 7.57 -17.18 6.15
N PRO A 59 6.75 -18.25 6.28
CA PRO A 59 5.51 -18.21 7.07
C PRO A 59 5.70 -17.69 8.49
N THR A 60 6.80 -18.07 9.15
CA THR A 60 7.14 -17.59 10.50
C THR A 60 7.38 -16.09 10.56
N LEU A 61 7.98 -15.51 9.51
CA LEU A 61 8.25 -14.08 9.41
C LEU A 61 6.97 -13.30 9.09
N ALA A 62 6.12 -13.83 8.20
CA ALA A 62 4.82 -13.25 7.88
C ALA A 62 3.91 -13.17 9.12
N GLN A 63 3.83 -14.26 9.89
CA GLN A 63 3.08 -14.29 11.15
C GLN A 63 3.62 -13.30 12.19
N TRP A 64 4.94 -13.17 12.30
CA TRP A 64 5.56 -12.21 13.19
C TRP A 64 5.24 -10.77 12.81
N LEU A 65 5.32 -10.45 11.51
CA LEU A 65 4.93 -9.15 11.00
C LEU A 65 3.43 -8.89 11.30
N GLY A 66 2.56 -9.85 11.00
CA GLY A 66 1.12 -9.75 11.27
C GLY A 66 0.78 -9.55 12.76
N ARG A 67 1.57 -10.10 13.69
CA ARG A 67 1.40 -9.86 15.13
C ARG A 67 1.86 -8.47 15.58
N ILE A 68 2.88 -7.90 14.94
CA ILE A 68 3.47 -6.62 15.33
C ILE A 68 2.76 -5.45 14.64
N CYS A 69 2.25 -5.61 13.42
CA CYS A 69 1.57 -4.56 12.67
C CYS A 69 0.46 -3.83 13.46
N PRO A 70 -0.47 -4.51 14.16
CA PRO A 70 -1.50 -3.84 14.94
C PRO A 70 -0.96 -2.99 16.11
N LEU A 71 0.29 -3.21 16.53
CA LEU A 71 0.94 -2.44 17.58
C LEU A 71 1.58 -1.14 17.05
N MET A 72 1.70 -1.00 15.72
CA MET A 72 2.23 0.19 15.06
C MET A 72 1.16 1.28 14.95
N THR A 73 0.51 1.62 16.07
CA THR A 73 -0.67 2.52 16.16
C THR A 73 -0.43 3.98 15.74
N ARG A 74 0.79 4.28 15.29
CA ARG A 74 1.26 5.60 14.89
C ARG A 74 1.93 5.59 13.53
N LEU A 75 1.89 4.47 12.82
CA LEU A 75 2.43 4.36 11.47
C LEU A 75 1.59 5.23 10.53
N GLU A 76 2.21 6.23 9.95
CA GLU A 76 1.60 7.21 9.04
C GLU A 76 1.90 6.88 7.58
N SER A 77 3.05 6.27 7.30
CA SER A 77 3.49 5.90 5.95
C SER A 77 3.93 4.44 5.87
N LEU A 78 3.40 3.72 4.88
CA LEU A 78 3.78 2.36 4.54
C LEU A 78 4.04 2.26 3.04
N SER A 79 5.22 1.77 2.69
CA SER A 79 5.61 1.55 1.30
C SER A 79 6.10 0.12 1.11
N ILE A 80 5.59 -0.58 0.10
CA ILE A 80 6.02 -1.92 -0.31
C ILE A 80 6.35 -1.86 -1.81
N THR A 81 7.64 -1.66 -2.14
CA THR A 81 8.06 -1.18 -3.47
C THR A 81 8.48 -2.24 -4.48
N SER A 82 8.70 -3.49 -4.07
CA SER A 82 9.23 -4.52 -4.98
C SER A 82 8.16 -5.50 -5.45
N ASP A 83 7.44 -6.09 -4.50
CA ASP A 83 6.35 -7.02 -4.80
C ASP A 83 5.38 -7.06 -3.62
N SER A 84 4.37 -6.19 -3.67
CA SER A 84 3.35 -6.16 -2.63
C SER A 84 2.46 -7.39 -2.66
N GLU A 85 2.09 -7.87 -3.84
CA GLU A 85 1.24 -9.04 -3.99
C GLU A 85 1.91 -10.31 -3.46
N GLU A 86 3.15 -10.63 -3.85
CA GLU A 86 3.88 -11.81 -3.35
C GLU A 86 4.06 -11.78 -1.82
N MET A 87 4.37 -10.60 -1.27
CA MET A 87 4.54 -10.45 0.17
C MET A 87 3.22 -10.69 0.92
N LEU A 88 2.11 -10.17 0.41
CA LEU A 88 0.78 -10.38 0.98
C LEU A 88 0.26 -11.82 0.76
N HIS A 89 0.68 -12.48 -0.32
CA HIS A 89 0.35 -13.88 -0.60
C HIS A 89 0.96 -14.86 0.41
N SER A 90 1.98 -14.41 1.15
CA SER A 90 2.70 -15.25 2.12
C SER A 90 1.81 -15.70 3.28
N ASP A 91 0.86 -14.85 3.72
CA ASP A 91 -0.08 -15.18 4.81
C ASP A 91 -1.26 -14.19 4.81
N MET A 92 -2.51 -14.69 4.74
CA MET A 92 -3.70 -13.84 4.81
C MET A 92 -3.84 -13.05 6.11
N SER A 93 -3.30 -13.56 7.22
CA SER A 93 -3.27 -12.81 8.48
C SER A 93 -2.48 -11.51 8.38
N LEU A 94 -1.52 -11.41 7.45
CA LEU A 94 -0.79 -10.18 7.18
C LEU A 94 -1.69 -9.12 6.56
N VAL A 95 -2.55 -9.49 5.59
CA VAL A 95 -3.54 -8.59 4.99
C VAL A 95 -4.45 -8.02 6.08
N PHE A 96 -5.02 -8.88 6.92
CA PHE A 96 -5.89 -8.45 8.02
C PHE A 96 -5.15 -7.60 9.07
N ALA A 97 -3.87 -7.88 9.31
CA ALA A 97 -3.07 -7.10 10.26
C ALA A 97 -2.73 -5.70 9.73
N LEU A 98 -2.43 -5.57 8.44
CA LEU A 98 -2.19 -4.28 7.81
C LEU A 98 -3.47 -3.44 7.70
N ALA A 99 -4.62 -4.08 7.46
CA ALA A 99 -5.92 -3.41 7.45
C ALA A 99 -6.27 -2.72 8.79
N LYS A 100 -5.65 -3.15 9.90
CA LYS A 100 -5.81 -2.56 11.24
C LYS A 100 -4.95 -1.32 11.50
N LEU A 101 -4.19 -0.85 10.52
CA LEU A 101 -3.34 0.35 10.65
C LEU A 101 -4.16 1.63 10.53
N GLU A 102 -4.90 1.98 11.59
CA GLU A 102 -5.85 3.11 11.59
C GLU A 102 -5.20 4.49 11.42
N SER A 103 -3.91 4.64 11.73
CA SER A 103 -3.18 5.92 11.61
C SER A 103 -2.57 6.17 10.24
N LEU A 104 -2.71 5.23 9.29
CA LEU A 104 -2.04 5.27 8.01
C LEU A 104 -2.61 6.41 7.15
N GLN A 105 -1.73 7.24 6.59
CA GLN A 105 -2.08 8.38 5.73
C GLN A 105 -1.46 8.24 4.33
N GLN A 106 -0.33 7.53 4.22
CA GLN A 106 0.39 7.32 2.97
C GLN A 106 0.58 5.82 2.74
N LEU A 107 0.18 5.37 1.55
CA LEU A 107 0.30 3.98 1.14
C LEU A 107 0.89 3.90 -0.26
N SER A 108 1.95 3.13 -0.42
CA SER A 108 2.57 2.86 -1.72
C SER A 108 2.72 1.36 -1.94
N LEU A 109 2.03 0.82 -2.93
CA LEU A 109 2.00 -0.60 -3.27
C LEU A 109 2.36 -0.79 -4.74
N TYR A 110 3.36 -1.64 -4.99
CA TYR A 110 3.86 -1.96 -6.32
C TYR A 110 3.63 -3.44 -6.63
N ARG A 111 3.39 -3.75 -7.90
CA ARG A 111 2.92 -5.08 -8.35
C ARG A 111 1.65 -5.49 -7.62
N SER A 112 0.63 -4.64 -7.71
CA SER A 112 -0.67 -4.87 -7.08
C SER A 112 -1.42 -6.01 -7.77
N GLY A 113 -2.13 -6.82 -6.98
CA GLY A 113 -3.03 -7.88 -7.44
C GLY A 113 -4.20 -8.10 -6.47
N GLU A 114 -4.71 -9.33 -6.41
CA GLU A 114 -5.92 -9.67 -5.64
C GLU A 114 -5.76 -9.39 -4.15
N ARG A 115 -4.61 -9.72 -3.55
CA ARG A 115 -4.36 -9.47 -2.12
C ARG A 115 -4.25 -8.00 -1.80
N VAL A 116 -3.68 -7.20 -2.72
CA VAL A 116 -3.69 -5.75 -2.60
C VAL A 116 -5.10 -5.18 -2.69
N CYS A 117 -5.91 -5.62 -3.65
CA CYS A 117 -7.32 -5.22 -3.74
C CYS A 117 -8.08 -5.53 -2.44
N THR A 118 -7.88 -6.75 -1.92
CA THR A 118 -8.46 -7.18 -0.63
C THR A 118 -8.00 -6.29 0.52
N LEU A 119 -6.71 -5.96 0.59
CA LEU A 119 -6.17 -5.05 1.61
C LEU A 119 -6.85 -3.68 1.54
N LEU A 120 -6.98 -3.10 0.35
CA LEU A 120 -7.60 -1.78 0.16
C LEU A 120 -9.08 -1.77 0.55
N GLN A 121 -9.82 -2.84 0.26
CA GLN A 121 -11.22 -2.99 0.65
C GLN A 121 -11.41 -3.10 2.17
N LEU A 122 -10.47 -3.74 2.87
CA LEU A 122 -10.51 -3.94 4.33
C LEU A 122 -9.93 -2.77 5.13
N LEU A 123 -9.10 -1.94 4.50
CA LEU A 123 -8.41 -0.84 5.16
C LEU A 123 -9.35 0.35 5.36
N HIS A 124 -9.44 0.84 6.60
CA HIS A 124 -10.29 1.97 7.00
C HIS A 124 -9.49 3.21 7.45
N ALA A 125 -8.19 3.24 7.19
CA ALA A 125 -7.33 4.34 7.55
C ALA A 125 -7.67 5.62 6.75
N PRO A 126 -7.44 6.83 7.29
CA PRO A 126 -7.70 8.09 6.60
C PRO A 126 -6.60 8.41 5.57
N LEU A 127 -6.47 7.57 4.54
CA LEU A 127 -5.47 7.70 3.50
C LEU A 127 -5.64 9.03 2.75
N LYS A 128 -4.55 9.77 2.66
CA LYS A 128 -4.41 11.02 1.90
C LYS A 128 -3.64 10.82 0.62
N THR A 129 -2.61 9.96 0.64
CA THR A 129 -1.76 9.72 -0.52
C THR A 129 -1.71 8.23 -0.81
N ILE A 130 -2.04 7.86 -2.03
CA ILE A 130 -1.99 6.48 -2.50
C ILE A 130 -1.19 6.41 -3.80
N THR A 131 -0.23 5.49 -3.83
CA THR A 131 0.50 5.09 -5.04
C THR A 131 0.25 3.62 -5.30
N LEU A 132 -0.36 3.29 -6.44
CA LEU A 132 -0.62 1.92 -6.88
C LEU A 132 0.04 1.70 -8.24
N SER A 133 0.85 0.67 -8.33
CA SER A 133 1.37 0.15 -9.60
C SER A 133 0.98 -1.32 -9.74
N TRP A 134 0.44 -1.70 -10.90
CA TRP A 134 0.16 -3.10 -11.25
C TRP A 134 1.31 -3.76 -12.02
N HIS A 135 2.34 -3.00 -12.40
CA HIS A 135 3.53 -3.51 -13.09
C HIS A 135 4.72 -3.65 -12.14
N GLY A 136 5.59 -4.61 -12.44
CA GLY A 136 6.88 -4.77 -11.77
C GLY A 136 7.96 -3.97 -12.47
N ASP A 137 8.86 -3.36 -11.71
CA ASP A 137 10.00 -2.59 -12.24
C ASP A 137 11.06 -3.47 -12.94
N ASN A 138 10.92 -4.80 -12.89
CA ASN A 138 11.87 -5.74 -13.47
C ASN A 138 11.36 -6.36 -14.76
N SER A 139 12.31 -6.65 -15.65
CA SER A 139 12.20 -7.22 -17.00
C SER A 139 11.39 -8.52 -17.16
N ASP A 140 10.72 -9.02 -16.12
CA ASP A 140 9.69 -10.05 -16.24
C ASP A 140 8.44 -9.42 -16.87
N ALA A 141 8.53 -9.20 -18.17
CA ALA A 141 7.44 -8.72 -19.02
C ALA A 141 6.18 -9.61 -18.97
N ASP A 142 6.27 -10.76 -18.29
CA ASP A 142 5.22 -11.77 -18.23
C ASP A 142 4.27 -11.60 -17.03
N TYR A 143 4.68 -10.95 -15.93
CA TYR A 143 3.74 -10.71 -14.83
C TYR A 143 2.79 -9.57 -15.18
N ASN A 144 1.58 -9.94 -15.59
CA ASN A 144 0.47 -9.03 -15.81
C ASN A 144 -0.74 -9.56 -15.04
N TYR A 145 -1.07 -8.93 -13.91
CA TYR A 145 -2.23 -9.25 -13.10
C TYR A 145 -3.52 -9.34 -13.94
N TRP A 146 -3.67 -8.47 -14.94
CA TRP A 146 -4.85 -8.44 -15.79
C TRP A 146 -4.99 -9.65 -16.73
N LYS A 147 -3.91 -10.43 -16.95
CA LYS A 147 -3.98 -11.72 -17.64
C LYS A 147 -4.42 -12.86 -16.73
N THR A 148 -4.46 -12.63 -15.41
CA THR A 148 -4.81 -13.65 -14.40
C THR A 148 -6.26 -13.57 -13.94
N ILE A 149 -6.98 -12.51 -14.33
CA ILE A 149 -8.39 -12.31 -14.03
C ILE A 149 -9.20 -12.20 -15.32
N ASP A 150 -10.45 -12.65 -15.28
CA ASP A 150 -11.37 -12.53 -16.42
C ASP A 150 -11.69 -11.04 -16.67
N GLU A 151 -11.91 -10.68 -17.95
CA GLU A 151 -12.19 -9.28 -18.35
C GLU A 151 -13.42 -8.71 -17.65
N ASP A 152 -14.42 -9.56 -17.37
CA ASP A 152 -15.64 -9.21 -16.65
C ASP A 152 -15.37 -8.73 -15.21
N ASP A 153 -14.24 -9.14 -14.61
CA ASP A 153 -13.85 -8.77 -13.25
C ASP A 153 -12.99 -7.49 -13.19
N TRP A 154 -12.46 -7.02 -14.33
CA TRP A 154 -11.61 -5.83 -14.37
C TRP A 154 -12.26 -4.59 -13.73
N PRO A 155 -13.58 -4.32 -13.92
CA PRO A 155 -14.22 -3.16 -13.30
C PRO A 155 -14.11 -3.16 -11.77
N SER A 156 -14.14 -4.32 -11.12
CA SER A 156 -14.02 -4.41 -9.65
C SER A 156 -12.65 -3.97 -9.13
N CYS A 157 -11.64 -4.02 -9.99
CA CYS A 157 -10.26 -3.61 -9.70
C CYS A 157 -9.96 -2.16 -10.13
N HIS A 158 -10.96 -1.43 -10.63
CA HIS A 158 -10.80 -0.04 -11.03
C HIS A 158 -10.41 0.81 -9.81
N PRO A 159 -9.33 1.64 -9.86
CA PRO A 159 -8.86 2.39 -8.70
C PRO A 159 -9.94 3.24 -8.03
N THR A 160 -10.83 3.86 -8.81
CA THR A 160 -11.90 4.69 -8.23
C THR A 160 -12.98 3.89 -7.51
N ILE A 161 -13.15 2.60 -7.82
CA ILE A 161 -14.07 1.69 -7.12
C ILE A 161 -13.38 1.13 -5.87
N LEU A 162 -12.14 0.65 -6.02
CA LEU A 162 -11.34 0.11 -4.92
C LEU A 162 -11.12 1.14 -3.79
N LEU A 163 -11.01 2.42 -4.14
CA LEU A 163 -10.64 3.49 -3.19
C LEU A 163 -11.84 4.27 -2.64
N GLU A 164 -13.08 3.80 -2.83
CA GLU A 164 -14.29 4.47 -2.34
C GLU A 164 -14.34 4.66 -0.83
N ASN A 165 -13.64 3.83 -0.06
CA ASN A 165 -13.51 3.97 1.39
C ASN A 165 -12.72 5.23 1.78
N PHE A 166 -11.90 5.76 0.87
CA PHE A 166 -11.03 6.90 1.09
C PHE A 166 -11.53 8.18 0.41
N ALA A 167 -12.74 8.16 -0.16
CA ALA A 167 -13.27 9.27 -0.97
C ALA A 167 -13.19 10.64 -0.26
N GLU A 168 -13.50 10.67 1.04
CA GLU A 168 -13.52 11.89 1.85
C GLU A 168 -12.13 12.35 2.33
N THR A 169 -11.10 11.51 2.22
CA THR A 169 -9.75 11.78 2.77
C THR A 169 -8.67 11.86 1.72
N LEU A 170 -8.86 11.23 0.56
CA LEU A 170 -7.84 11.09 -0.47
C LEU A 170 -7.57 12.44 -1.13
N GLU A 171 -6.30 12.86 -1.10
CA GLU A 171 -5.80 14.14 -1.62
C GLU A 171 -4.96 13.92 -2.89
N GLU A 172 -4.16 12.84 -2.91
CA GLU A 172 -3.28 12.47 -4.02
C GLU A 172 -3.42 10.99 -4.39
N LEU A 173 -3.63 10.73 -5.67
CA LEU A 173 -3.67 9.39 -6.26
C LEU A 173 -2.68 9.28 -7.41
N THR A 174 -1.76 8.32 -7.31
CA THR A 174 -0.90 7.89 -8.42
C THR A 174 -1.24 6.45 -8.79
N CYS A 175 -1.65 6.23 -10.03
CA CYS A 175 -1.92 4.90 -10.57
C CYS A 175 -1.05 4.65 -11.80
N ALA A 176 -0.47 3.45 -11.89
CA ALA A 176 0.33 3.05 -13.05
C ALA A 176 -0.07 1.64 -13.50
N TRP A 177 -0.09 1.43 -14.82
CA TRP A 177 -0.21 0.10 -15.44
C TRP A 177 -1.47 -0.71 -15.12
N TRP A 178 -2.59 -0.03 -14.91
CA TRP A 178 -3.89 -0.67 -14.73
C TRP A 178 -4.64 -0.73 -16.08
N LEU A 179 -5.49 -1.73 -16.28
CA LEU A 179 -6.30 -1.89 -17.49
C LEU A 179 -7.77 -1.55 -17.23
N THR A 180 -8.43 -1.03 -18.26
CA THR A 180 -9.88 -0.79 -18.30
C THR A 180 -10.48 -1.54 -19.47
N THR A 181 -11.75 -1.92 -19.36
CA THR A 181 -12.55 -2.30 -20.51
C THR A 181 -12.88 -1.06 -21.36
N GLU A 182 -13.47 -1.27 -22.55
CA GLU A 182 -13.89 -0.14 -23.42
C GLU A 182 -14.98 0.72 -22.78
N ASP A 183 -15.74 0.13 -21.85
CA ASP A 183 -16.83 0.78 -21.17
C ASP A 183 -16.32 1.71 -20.08
N TYR A 184 -16.82 2.95 -20.11
CA TYR A 184 -16.53 3.92 -19.07
C TYR A 184 -17.15 3.48 -17.74
N ILE A 185 -16.29 3.24 -16.75
CA ILE A 185 -16.71 2.94 -15.38
C ILE A 185 -16.83 4.26 -14.61
N ARG A 186 -18.07 4.67 -14.33
CA ARG A 186 -18.33 5.84 -13.50
C ARG A 186 -18.05 5.49 -12.02
N PRO A 187 -17.24 6.30 -11.30
CA PRO A 187 -17.09 6.17 -9.86
C PRO A 187 -18.44 6.33 -9.14
N HIS A 188 -18.72 5.50 -8.11
CA HIS A 188 -19.95 5.67 -7.32
C HIS A 188 -19.86 6.84 -6.34
N LYS A 189 -18.64 7.21 -5.94
CA LYS A 189 -18.36 8.33 -5.05
C LYS A 189 -17.52 9.40 -5.73
N THR A 190 -17.77 10.64 -5.33
CA THR A 190 -16.92 11.79 -5.65
C THR A 190 -15.76 11.87 -4.67
N PHE A 191 -14.61 12.34 -5.12
CA PHE A 191 -13.42 12.51 -4.28
C PHE A 191 -13.17 14.01 -4.04
N PRO A 192 -13.91 14.67 -3.12
CA PRO A 192 -13.93 16.13 -3.01
C PRO A 192 -12.58 16.76 -2.66
N ARG A 193 -11.66 16.01 -2.05
CA ARG A 193 -10.33 16.49 -1.65
C ARG A 193 -9.21 16.12 -2.64
N LEU A 194 -9.52 15.29 -3.64
CA LEU A 194 -8.53 14.82 -4.60
C LEU A 194 -8.12 15.96 -5.53
N HIS A 195 -6.98 16.57 -5.26
CA HIS A 195 -6.44 17.67 -6.06
C HIS A 195 -5.29 17.23 -6.97
N ARG A 196 -4.72 16.04 -6.74
CA ARG A 196 -3.64 15.50 -7.56
C ARG A 196 -3.96 14.09 -8.02
N LEU A 197 -4.06 13.92 -9.34
CA LEU A 197 -4.22 12.63 -10.00
C LEU A 197 -3.08 12.45 -11.01
N ILE A 198 -2.30 11.39 -10.84
CA ILE A 198 -1.27 10.98 -11.79
C ILE A 198 -1.65 9.60 -12.31
N VAL A 199 -1.82 9.48 -13.62
CA VAL A 199 -2.02 8.20 -14.28
C VAL A 199 -0.86 7.98 -15.24
N ASP A 200 -0.01 7.01 -14.94
CA ASP A 200 1.04 6.57 -15.86
C ASP A 200 0.47 5.49 -16.77
N ILE A 201 0.37 5.84 -18.05
CA ILE A 201 -0.29 5.02 -19.06
C ILE A 201 0.66 4.71 -20.22
N SER A 202 1.86 4.28 -19.85
CA SER A 202 2.97 3.95 -20.74
C SER A 202 2.67 2.89 -21.82
N LYS A 203 1.47 2.28 -21.86
CA LYS A 203 0.97 1.49 -23.01
C LYS A 203 -0.55 1.61 -23.23
N ILE A 204 -1.07 2.78 -23.60
CA ILE A 204 -2.45 2.87 -24.14
C ILE A 204 -2.44 2.51 -25.62
N SER A 205 -2.91 1.31 -25.97
CA SER A 205 -3.64 1.17 -27.23
C SER A 205 -5.06 1.70 -27.01
N LYS A 206 -5.29 2.96 -27.44
CA LYS A 206 -6.60 3.64 -27.63
C LYS A 206 -7.67 3.49 -26.51
N GLN A 207 -7.62 4.27 -25.41
CA GLN A 207 -8.81 4.48 -24.54
C GLN A 207 -8.62 5.56 -23.45
N PHE A 208 -8.58 6.84 -23.83
CA PHE A 208 -8.55 7.95 -22.86
C PHE A 208 -9.62 9.01 -23.18
N ARG A 209 -10.90 8.70 -22.93
CA ARG A 209 -12.00 9.69 -22.99
C ARG A 209 -12.78 9.88 -21.67
N GLY A 210 -12.59 9.05 -20.65
CA GLY A 210 -13.46 9.07 -19.45
C GLY A 210 -13.01 9.89 -18.24
N PHE A 211 -11.72 10.21 -18.10
CA PHE A 211 -11.15 10.59 -16.79
C PHE A 211 -11.43 12.03 -16.31
N LEU A 212 -11.90 12.92 -17.19
CA LEU A 212 -12.14 14.33 -16.84
C LEU A 212 -13.31 14.54 -15.86
N CYS A 213 -14.13 13.52 -15.59
CA CYS A 213 -15.31 13.64 -14.72
C CYS A 213 -15.03 13.56 -13.20
N LEU A 214 -13.81 13.19 -12.77
CA LEU A 214 -13.52 12.95 -11.35
C LEU A 214 -13.50 14.20 -10.46
N GLN A 215 -13.28 15.38 -11.04
CA GLN A 215 -13.11 16.62 -10.25
C GLN A 215 -14.40 17.41 -10.00
N GLY A 216 -15.57 16.93 -10.44
CA GLY A 216 -16.81 17.71 -10.32
C GLY A 216 -16.76 19.07 -11.05
N ALA A 217 -15.71 19.32 -11.85
CA ALA A 217 -15.67 20.43 -12.77
C ALA A 217 -16.74 20.18 -13.83
N LYS A 218 -17.70 21.09 -13.94
CA LYS A 218 -18.58 21.23 -15.10
C LYS A 218 -17.71 21.55 -16.32
N SER A 219 -17.03 20.55 -16.87
CA SER A 219 -16.55 20.61 -18.24
C SER A 219 -17.58 19.87 -19.07
N ASP A 220 -18.31 20.62 -19.89
CA ASP A 220 -19.22 20.10 -20.90
C ASP A 220 -18.44 19.14 -21.82
N CYS A 221 -18.55 17.84 -21.56
CA CYS A 221 -18.14 16.79 -22.47
C CYS A 221 -19.35 16.49 -23.37
N THR A 222 -19.38 17.15 -24.53
CA THR A 222 -20.20 16.74 -25.69
C THR A 222 -19.32 16.04 -26.71
#